data_AF-A0A382KXZ3-F1
#
_entry.id   AF-A0A382KXZ3-F1
#
_cell.length_a   1.000
_cell.length_b   1.000
_cell.length_c   1.000
_cell.angle_alpha   90.00
_cell.angle_beta   90.00
_cell.angle_gamma   90.00
#
_symmetry.space_group_name_H-M   'P 1'
#
loop_
_entity.id
_entity.type
_entity.pdbx_description
1 polymer ?
#
loop_
_entity_poly.entity_id
_entity_poly.type
_entity_poly.pdbx_seq_one_letter_code
_entity_poly.pdbx_strand_id
1 'polypeptide(L)'
;MIELLIVVAIIGIISAIGIPVITGILEGIKEKSAQTSLQSIYLAEEEYKSINKQYYIPSGGCGDQTSIINTNLFDGNITLENDNYRFCISGSTTNYTATAYRQKTGGTNFTIKHNKEKNF
;
A
#
# COMPACT_ATOMS: atom_id res chain seq x y z
N MET A 1 -23.44 -41.07 -19.63
CA MET A 1 -22.01 -40.79 -19.89
C MET A 1 -21.78 -39.43 -20.58
N ILE A 2 -22.76 -38.87 -21.31
CA ILE A 2 -22.63 -37.55 -21.95
C ILE A 2 -22.71 -36.37 -20.94
N GLU A 3 -23.44 -36.53 -19.84
CA GLU A 3 -23.59 -35.50 -18.79
C GLU A 3 -22.28 -35.16 -18.07
N LEU A 4 -21.42 -36.15 -17.81
CA LEU A 4 -20.14 -35.86 -17.16
C LEU A 4 -19.17 -35.17 -18.14
N LEU A 5 -19.30 -35.48 -19.43
CA LEU A 5 -18.41 -34.98 -20.48
C LEU A 5 -18.65 -33.48 -20.74
N ILE A 6 -19.91 -33.04 -20.76
CA ILE A 6 -20.24 -31.62 -20.93
C ILE A 6 -19.77 -30.78 -19.73
N VAL A 7 -19.86 -31.32 -18.51
CA VAL A 7 -19.41 -30.64 -17.30
C VAL A 7 -17.89 -30.44 -17.33
N VAL A 8 -17.13 -31.48 -17.69
CA VAL A 8 -15.67 -31.39 -17.80
C VAL A 8 -15.26 -30.43 -18.92
N ALA A 9 -15.98 -30.41 -20.05
CA ALA A 9 -15.73 -29.49 -21.15
C ALA A 9 -15.96 -28.01 -20.74
N ILE A 10 -17.02 -27.72 -19.99
CA ILE A 10 -17.31 -26.36 -19.51
C ILE A 10 -16.28 -25.92 -18.46
N ILE A 11 -15.92 -26.80 -17.51
CA ILE A 11 -14.90 -26.50 -16.49
C ILE A 11 -13.54 -26.25 -17.15
N GLY A 12 -13.19 -26.99 -18.20
CA GLY A 12 -11.95 -26.80 -18.95
C GLY A 12 -11.85 -25.41 -19.59
N ILE A 13 -12.95 -24.89 -20.16
CA ILE A 13 -12.99 -23.56 -20.78
C ILE A 13 -12.90 -22.45 -19.72
N ILE A 14 -13.65 -22.56 -18.61
CA ILE A 14 -13.65 -21.57 -17.53
C ILE A 14 -12.28 -21.51 -16.84
N SER A 15 -11.62 -22.67 -16.67
CA SER A 15 -10.30 -22.76 -16.04
C SER A 15 -9.22 -22.00 -16.83
N ALA A 16 -9.32 -21.98 -18.16
CA ALA A 16 -8.37 -21.26 -19.01
C ALA A 16 -8.49 -19.73 -18.92
N ILE A 17 -9.69 -19.20 -18.66
CA ILE A 17 -9.97 -17.75 -18.62
C ILE A 17 -9.93 -17.21 -17.18
N GLY A 18 -10.27 -18.04 -16.19
CA GLY A 18 -10.42 -17.61 -14.80
C GLY A 18 -9.10 -17.16 -14.14
N ILE A 19 -8.00 -17.86 -14.41
CA ILE A 19 -6.72 -17.61 -13.73
C ILE A 19 -6.13 -16.21 -14.02
N PRO A 20 -5.96 -15.76 -15.28
CA PRO A 20 -5.35 -14.46 -15.55
C PRO A 20 -6.21 -13.29 -15.05
N VAL A 21 -7.54 -13.39 -15.11
CA VAL A 21 -8.46 -12.34 -14.65
C VAL A 21 -8.33 -12.11 -13.14
N ILE A 22 -8.23 -13.19 -12.35
CA ILE A 22 -8.08 -13.11 -10.89
C ILE A 22 -6.76 -12.41 -10.51
N THR A 23 -5.67 -12.66 -11.25
CA THR A 23 -4.37 -12.03 -10.95
C THR A 23 -4.40 -10.51 -11.11
N GLY A 24 -5.08 -9.98 -12.13
CA GLY A 24 -5.20 -8.52 -12.32
C GLY A 24 -6.05 -7.84 -11.26
N ILE A 25 -7.14 -8.47 -10.83
CA ILE A 25 -8.02 -7.95 -9.76
C ILE A 25 -7.25 -7.88 -8.43
N LEU A 26 -6.46 -8.92 -8.11
CA LEU A 26 -5.67 -8.95 -6.89
C LEU A 26 -4.61 -7.85 -6.86
N GLU A 27 -3.98 -7.53 -8.00
CA GLU A 27 -3.05 -6.41 -8.09
C GLU A 27 -3.74 -5.06 -7.85
N GLY A 28 -4.92 -4.83 -8.44
CA GLY A 28 -5.69 -3.60 -8.19
C GLY A 28 -6.18 -3.44 -6.74
N ILE A 29 -6.50 -4.55 -6.06
CA ILE A 29 -6.83 -4.53 -4.62
C ILE A 29 -5.60 -4.12 -3.79
N LYS A 30 -4.42 -4.67 -4.10
CA LYS A 30 -3.17 -4.35 -3.41
C LYS A 30 -2.79 -2.88 -3.59
N GLU A 31 -2.94 -2.34 -4.79
CA GLU A 31 -2.69 -0.93 -5.09
C GLU A 31 -3.64 -0.01 -4.30
N LYS A 32 -4.94 -0.31 -4.29
CA LYS A 32 -5.92 0.43 -3.48
C LYS A 32 -5.61 0.36 -1.99
N SER A 33 -5.20 -0.81 -1.49
CA SER A 33 -4.80 -0.96 -0.09
C SER A 33 -3.62 -0.05 0.24
N ALA A 34 -2.59 0.00 -0.61
CA ALA A 34 -1.45 0.89 -0.44
C ALA A 34 -1.85 2.37 -0.45
N GLN A 35 -2.77 2.78 -1.32
CA GLN A 35 -3.30 4.15 -1.35
C GLN A 35 -4.04 4.50 -0.05
N THR A 36 -4.87 3.59 0.48
CA THR A 36 -5.55 3.76 1.78
C THR A 36 -4.56 3.86 2.94
N SER A 37 -3.52 3.03 2.94
CA SER A 37 -2.44 3.09 3.92
C SER A 37 -1.71 4.43 3.90
N LEU A 38 -1.39 4.96 2.71
CA LEU A 38 -0.80 6.31 2.59
C LEU A 38 -1.71 7.40 3.13
N GLN A 39 -3.02 7.27 2.94
CA GLN A 39 -4.00 8.22 3.48
C GLN A 39 -4.06 8.15 5.00
N SER A 40 -3.93 6.97 5.58
CA SER A 40 -3.84 6.79 7.03
C SER A 40 -2.57 7.44 7.58
N ILE A 41 -1.42 7.28 6.90
CA ILE A 41 -0.16 7.96 7.23
C ILE A 41 -0.36 9.48 7.20
N TYR A 42 -0.99 10.00 6.15
CA TYR A 42 -1.26 11.44 6.03
C TYR A 42 -2.09 11.98 7.20
N LEU A 43 -3.14 11.26 7.60
CA LEU A 43 -3.98 11.67 8.72
C LEU A 43 -3.21 11.66 10.05
N ALA A 44 -2.39 10.64 10.30
CA ALA A 44 -1.57 10.60 11.51
C ALA A 44 -0.47 11.66 11.51
N GLU A 45 0.13 11.98 10.37
CA GLU A 45 1.07 13.10 10.24
C GLU A 45 0.41 14.45 10.58
N GLU A 46 -0.84 14.66 10.15
CA GLU A 46 -1.59 15.88 10.48
C GLU A 46 -1.96 15.94 11.98
N GLU A 47 -2.33 14.79 12.58
CA GLU A 47 -2.55 14.69 14.02
C GLU A 47 -1.26 14.98 14.81
N TYR A 48 -0.16 14.32 14.43
CA TYR A 48 1.15 14.50 15.05
C TYR A 48 1.61 15.96 14.95
N LYS A 49 1.43 16.61 13.80
CA LYS A 49 1.75 18.03 13.63
C LYS A 49 0.85 18.94 14.47
N SER A 50 -0.43 18.61 14.65
CA SER A 50 -1.33 19.40 15.49
C SER A 50 -0.80 19.52 16.94
N ILE A 51 -0.27 18.41 17.45
CA ILE A 51 0.28 18.27 18.80
C ILE A 51 1.71 18.84 18.88
N ASN A 52 2.61 18.39 17.99
CA ASN A 52 4.05 18.64 18.08
C ASN A 52 4.52 19.86 17.28
N LYS A 53 3.64 20.51 16.51
CA LYS A 53 3.91 21.62 15.57
C LYS A 53 4.88 21.28 14.43
N GLN A 54 5.22 20.00 14.27
CA GLN A 54 6.11 19.48 13.24
C GLN A 54 5.64 18.10 12.77
N TYR A 55 6.00 17.73 11.55
CA TYR A 55 5.78 16.38 11.00
C TYR A 55 6.77 15.37 11.59
N TYR A 56 6.33 14.11 11.65
CA TYR A 56 7.18 13.03 12.11
C TYR A 56 8.07 12.57 10.96
N ILE A 57 9.38 12.52 11.20
CA ILE A 57 10.35 12.06 10.22
C ILE A 57 11.13 10.90 10.85
N PRO A 58 10.96 9.67 10.36
CA PRO A 58 11.71 8.54 10.89
C PRO A 58 13.22 8.70 10.61
N SER A 59 14.03 8.44 11.62
CA SER A 59 15.49 8.43 11.49
C SER A 59 15.97 7.25 10.64
N GLY A 60 17.06 7.42 9.89
CA GLY A 60 17.67 6.33 9.11
C GLY A 60 17.36 6.34 7.60
N GLY A 61 16.67 7.37 7.10
CA GLY A 61 16.42 7.54 5.68
C GLY A 61 15.37 6.55 5.13
N CYS A 62 15.15 6.59 3.81
CA CYS A 62 14.01 5.96 3.16
C CYS A 62 14.18 4.45 2.85
N GLY A 63 14.55 3.69 3.88
CA GLY A 63 14.59 2.23 3.87
C GLY A 63 13.22 1.61 4.18
N ASP A 64 13.20 0.51 4.91
CA ASP A 64 11.96 -0.07 5.43
C ASP A 64 11.60 0.57 6.77
N GLN A 65 10.67 1.53 6.72
CA GLN A 65 10.21 2.25 7.91
C GLN A 65 8.84 1.75 8.37
N THR A 66 8.28 0.70 7.75
CA THR A 66 6.90 0.26 7.98
C THR A 66 6.65 -0.06 9.45
N SER A 67 7.57 -0.77 10.11
CA SER A 67 7.47 -1.07 11.54
C SER A 67 7.63 0.18 12.42
N ILE A 68 8.52 1.10 12.04
CA ILE A 68 8.80 2.33 12.79
C ILE A 68 7.59 3.27 12.73
N ILE A 69 6.94 3.35 11.57
CA ILE A 69 5.70 4.13 11.38
C ILE A 69 4.57 3.52 12.22
N ASN A 70 4.41 2.19 12.20
CA ASN A 70 3.40 1.50 13.03
C ASN A 70 3.57 1.78 14.52
N THR A 71 4.80 1.75 15.04
CA THR A 71 5.04 1.95 16.47
C THR A 71 5.07 3.43 16.87
N ASN A 72 5.69 4.30 16.07
CA ASN A 72 6.00 5.66 16.52
C ASN A 72 5.04 6.72 16.00
N LEU A 73 4.45 6.53 14.81
CA LEU A 73 3.46 7.45 14.26
C LEU A 73 2.04 7.01 14.60
N PHE A 74 1.77 5.70 14.49
CA PHE A 74 0.44 5.14 14.76
C PHE A 74 0.25 4.63 16.19
N ASP A 75 1.31 4.61 17.01
CA ASP A 75 1.27 4.10 18.39
C ASP A 75 0.66 2.67 18.50
N GLY A 76 0.89 1.85 17.47
CA GLY A 76 0.35 0.50 17.34
C GLY A 76 -1.14 0.40 16.99
N ASN A 77 -1.86 1.52 16.85
CA ASN A 77 -3.30 1.54 16.57
C ASN A 77 -3.64 1.22 15.10
N ILE A 78 -2.69 1.45 14.19
CA ILE A 78 -2.81 1.12 12.76
C ILE A 78 -1.62 0.23 12.40
N THR A 79 -1.90 -0.89 11.74
CA THR A 79 -0.88 -1.82 11.25
C THR A 79 -0.78 -1.74 9.74
N LEU A 80 0.32 -1.18 9.24
CA LEU A 80 0.72 -1.28 7.85
C LEU A 80 1.32 -2.65 7.58
N GLU A 81 0.78 -3.35 6.58
CA GLU A 81 1.36 -4.60 6.07
C GLU A 81 2.55 -4.31 5.16
N ASN A 82 3.61 -5.09 5.27
CA ASN A 82 4.87 -4.89 4.56
C ASN A 82 5.16 -6.00 3.52
N ASP A 83 4.12 -6.67 3.03
CA ASP A 83 4.26 -7.82 2.12
C ASP A 83 4.28 -7.42 0.63
N ASN A 84 3.52 -6.38 0.28
CA ASN A 84 3.36 -5.95 -1.12
C ASN A 84 3.93 -4.56 -1.37
N TYR A 85 3.83 -3.70 -0.35
CA TYR A 85 4.35 -2.36 -0.33
C TYR A 85 5.09 -2.12 0.98
N ARG A 86 6.29 -1.55 0.89
CA ARG A 86 6.96 -0.96 2.06
C ARG A 86 6.65 0.53 2.12
N PHE A 87 6.51 1.07 3.32
CA PHE A 87 6.20 2.47 3.51
C PHE A 87 7.42 3.21 4.04
N CYS A 88 7.57 4.45 3.57
CA CYS A 88 8.60 5.37 4.03
C CYS A 88 8.07 6.79 4.05
N ILE A 89 8.47 7.56 5.05
CA ILE A 89 8.29 9.01 5.17
C ILE A 89 9.66 9.66 5.07
N SER A 90 9.80 10.61 4.15
CA SER A 90 11.06 11.31 3.90
C SER A 90 10.83 12.81 3.71
N GLY A 91 11.87 13.60 3.89
CA GLY A 91 11.82 15.06 3.78
C GLY A 91 12.28 15.73 5.06
N SER A 92 11.52 16.71 5.53
CA SER A 92 11.80 17.47 6.73
C SER A 92 10.56 17.58 7.62
N THR A 93 10.78 18.06 8.84
CA THR A 93 9.74 18.34 9.85
C THR A 93 8.67 19.36 9.39
N THR A 94 8.88 20.03 8.27
CA THR A 94 7.94 21.00 7.68
C THR A 94 7.38 20.55 6.33
N ASN A 95 8.09 19.68 5.61
CA ASN A 95 7.72 19.21 4.28
C ASN A 95 8.11 17.74 4.15
N TYR A 96 7.11 16.85 4.23
CA TYR A 96 7.33 15.42 4.06
C TYR A 96 6.68 14.89 2.78
N THR A 97 7.20 13.74 2.33
CA THR A 97 6.61 12.87 1.32
C THR A 97 6.56 11.45 1.88
N ALA A 98 5.36 10.92 2.01
CA ALA A 98 5.14 9.51 2.31
C ALA A 98 5.06 8.73 0.98
N THR A 99 5.82 7.65 0.88
CA THR A 99 5.94 6.83 -0.31
C THR A 99 5.65 5.37 0.03
N ALA A 100 4.78 4.75 -0.77
CA ALA A 100 4.56 3.31 -0.78
C ALA A 100 5.38 2.73 -1.94
N TYR A 101 6.46 2.03 -1.60
CA TYR A 101 7.31 1.37 -2.59
C TYR A 101 6.79 -0.04 -2.82
N ARG A 102 6.47 -0.36 -4.07
CA ARG A 102 6.09 -1.72 -4.41
C ARG A 102 7.29 -2.63 -4.26
N GLN A 103 7.12 -3.75 -3.58
CA GLN A 103 8.21 -4.73 -3.40
C GLN A 103 8.39 -5.64 -4.62
N LYS A 104 7.37 -5.75 -5.49
CA LYS A 104 7.46 -6.46 -6.78
C LYS A 104 8.22 -5.64 -7.82
N THR A 105 9.20 -6.26 -8.48
CA THR A 105 10.00 -5.65 -9.56
C THR A 105 9.11 -5.07 -10.67
N GLY A 106 9.38 -3.83 -11.08
CA GLY A 106 8.73 -3.16 -12.21
C GLY A 106 7.35 -2.56 -11.91
N GLY A 107 6.95 -2.44 -10.65
CA GLY A 107 5.68 -1.81 -10.31
C GLY A 107 5.77 -0.33 -9.92
N THR A 108 4.60 0.30 -9.90
CA THR A 108 4.45 1.72 -9.61
C THR A 108 4.50 1.98 -8.11
N ASN A 109 5.24 3.02 -7.73
CA ASN A 109 5.27 3.53 -6.37
C ASN A 109 4.23 4.65 -6.25
N PHE A 110 3.61 4.74 -5.08
CA PHE A 110 2.61 5.75 -4.81
C PHE A 110 3.13 6.75 -3.77
N THR A 111 2.74 8.02 -3.90
CA THR A 111 3.18 9.06 -2.97
C THR A 111 2.04 9.95 -2.53
N ILE A 112 2.11 10.41 -1.28
CA ILE A 112 1.33 11.53 -0.76
C ILE A 112 2.26 12.51 -0.05
N LYS A 113 2.13 13.80 -0.39
CA LYS A 113 2.91 14.89 0.21
C LYS A 113 2.11 15.60 1.30
N HIS A 114 2.82 16.34 2.15
CA HIS A 114 2.22 17.17 3.22
C HIS A 114 1.12 18.14 2.71
N ASN A 115 1.22 18.61 1.46
CA ASN A 115 0.27 19.52 0.82
C ASN A 115 -0.93 18.80 0.17
N LYS A 116 -1.16 17.51 0.46
CA LYS A 116 -2.20 16.65 -0.14
C LYS A 116 -2.00 16.34 -1.63
N GLU A 117 -0.85 16.68 -2.23
CA GLU A 117 -0.52 16.24 -3.58
C GLU A 117 -0.28 14.72 -3.58
N LYS A 118 -0.93 14.04 -4.53
CA LYS A 118 -0.95 12.57 -4.64
C LYS A 118 -0.45 12.14 -6.00
N ASN A 119 0.32 11.06 -6.04
CA ASN A 119 0.71 10.36 -7.26
C ASN A 119 0.35 8.89 -7.08
N PHE A 120 -0.73 8.46 -7.73
CA PHE A 120 -1.38 7.17 -7.66
C PHE A 120 -1.51 6.56 -9.05
#